data_AF-A0A4U6RSF4-F1
#
_entry.id   AF-A0A4U6RSF4-F1
#
_cell.length_a   1.000
_cell.length_b   1.000
_cell.length_c   1.000
_cell.angle_alpha   90.00
_cell.angle_beta   90.00
_cell.angle_gamma   90.00
#
_symmetry.space_group_name_H-M   'P 1'
#
loop_
_entity.id
_entity.type
_entity.pdbx_description
1 polymer ?
#
loop_
_entity_poly.entity_id
_entity_poly.type
_entity_poly.pdbx_seq_one_letter_code
_entity_poly.pdbx_strand_id
1 'polypeptide(L)' 'MSVQRATNIAVSTASAAPLRGTIEIDCSGTVATFAIDEEMAHRLCADLERFLTQAQHKTRAAR' A
#
# COMPACT_ATOMS: atom_id res chain seq x y z
N MET A 1 7.48 -15.63 -13.07
CA MET A 1 6.52 -14.74 -12.38
C MET A 1 6.28 -13.54 -13.28
N SER A 2 5.04 -13.23 -13.65
CA SER A 2 4.71 -12.01 -14.39
C SER A 2 4.59 -10.85 -13.40
N VAL A 3 5.38 -9.80 -13.60
CA VAL A 3 5.23 -8.54 -12.84
C VAL A 3 4.20 -7.70 -13.57
N GLN A 4 3.03 -7.49 -12.96
CA GLN A 4 2.04 -6.55 -13.47
C GLN A 4 2.34 -5.16 -12.92
N ARG A 5 2.43 -4.17 -13.80
CA ARG A 5 2.66 -2.78 -13.41
C ARG A 5 1.31 -2.17 -13.02
N ALA A 6 1.19 -1.77 -11.77
CA ALA A 6 0.11 -0.90 -11.35
C ALA A 6 0.24 0.44 -12.11
N THR A 7 -0.81 0.80 -12.83
CA THR A 7 -0.89 2.04 -13.62
C THR A 7 -1.61 3.13 -12.86
N ASN A 8 -2.57 2.76 -12.01
CA ASN A 8 -3.27 3.67 -11.14
C ASN A 8 -3.59 3.00 -9.80
N ILE A 9 -3.54 3.77 -8.72
CA ILE A 9 -3.91 3.34 -7.37
C ILE A 9 -4.84 4.40 -6.79
N ALA A 10 -6.08 4.02 -6.51
CA ALA A 10 -7.07 4.87 -5.85
C ALA A 10 -7.37 4.33 -4.46
N VAL A 11 -7.41 5.22 -3.47
CA VAL A 11 -7.75 4.90 -2.08
C VAL A 11 -8.96 5.71 -1.67
N SER A 12 -10.02 5.02 -1.27
CA SER A 12 -11.29 5.61 -0.87
C SER A 12 -11.62 5.22 0.57
N THR A 13 -11.76 6.21 1.45
CA THR A 13 -12.11 5.99 2.85
C THR A 13 -13.61 6.13 3.04
N ALA A 14 -14.27 5.07 3.52
CA ALA A 14 -15.69 5.06 3.80
C ALA A 14 -16.01 5.53 5.23
N SER A 15 -15.12 5.24 6.19
CA SER A 15 -15.25 5.69 7.58
C SER A 15 -13.87 5.89 8.20
N ALA A 16 -13.74 6.92 9.05
CA ALA A 16 -12.52 7.20 9.80
C ALA A 16 -12.49 6.50 11.18
N ALA A 17 -13.63 6.10 11.73
CA ALA A 17 -13.73 5.40 13.02
C ALA A 17 -14.99 4.52 13.09
N PRO A 18 -14.86 3.17 13.09
CA PRO A 18 -13.62 2.43 12.83
C PRO A 18 -13.15 2.68 11.39
N LEU A 19 -11.84 2.60 11.16
CA LEU A 19 -11.28 2.84 9.83
C LEU A 19 -11.77 1.78 8.85
N ARG A 20 -12.43 2.22 7.78
CA ARG A 20 -12.88 1.36 6.68
C ARG A 20 -12.64 2.06 5.37
N GLY A 21 -12.03 1.36 4.42
CA GLY A 21 -11.74 1.91 3.10
C GLY A 21 -11.65 0.83 2.04
N THR A 22 -11.36 1.28 0.82
CA THR A 22 -11.14 0.44 -0.34
C THR A 22 -9.91 0.93 -1.10
N ILE A 23 -9.09 0.00 -1.57
CA ILE A 23 -7.99 0.26 -2.50
C ILE A 23 -8.38 -0.35 -3.83
N GLU A 24 -8.33 0.44 -4.89
CA GLU A 24 -8.45 -0.02 -6.25
C GLU A 24 -7.10 0.12 -6.95
N ILE A 25 -6.64 -0.97 -7.56
CA ILE A 25 -5.38 -1.03 -8.29
C ILE A 25 -5.67 -1.42 -9.73
N ASP A 26 -5.41 -0.52 -10.67
CA ASP A 26 -5.50 -0.81 -12.10
C ASP A 26 -4.18 -1.40 -12.59
N CYS A 27 -4.23 -2.69 -12.92
CA CYS A 27 -3.17 -3.44 -13.57
C CYS A 27 -3.53 -3.67 -15.03
N SER A 28 -3.14 -2.73 -15.90
CA SER A 28 -3.25 -2.86 -17.36
C SER A 28 -4.66 -3.25 -17.84
N GLY A 29 -5.69 -2.60 -17.30
CA GLY A 29 -7.09 -2.86 -17.65
C GLY A 29 -7.77 -3.93 -16.80
N THR A 30 -7.08 -4.49 -15.81
CA THR A 30 -7.69 -5.30 -14.74
C THR A 30 -7.69 -4.51 -13.44
N VAL A 31 -8.85 -4.28 -12.86
CA VAL A 31 -8.97 -3.58 -11.57
C VAL A 31 -9.05 -4.61 -10.44
N ALA A 32 -8.07 -4.59 -9.55
CA ALA A 32 -8.10 -5.33 -8.30
C ALA A 32 -8.62 -4.42 -7.18
N THR A 33 -9.66 -4.85 -6.48
CA THR A 33 -10.26 -4.09 -5.36
C THR A 33 -10.03 -4.82 -4.05
N PHE A 34 -9.55 -4.09 -3.05
CA PHE A 34 -9.26 -4.60 -1.71
C PHE A 34 -10.02 -3.77 -0.68
N ALA A 35 -10.67 -4.44 0.28
CA ALA A 35 -11.20 -3.75 1.45
C ALA A 35 -10.08 -3.56 2.48
N ILE A 36 -10.00 -2.36 3.04
CA ILE A 36 -9.15 -2.04 4.19
C ILE A 36 -10.04 -1.95 5.42
N ASP A 37 -9.65 -2.67 6.47
CA ASP A 37 -10.09 -2.45 7.83
C ASP A 37 -8.97 -1.83 8.67
N GLU A 38 -9.32 -1.46 9.90
CA GLU A 38 -8.43 -0.79 10.82
C GLU A 38 -7.18 -1.60 11.18
N GLU A 39 -7.31 -2.92 11.36
CA GLU A 39 -6.16 -3.78 11.66
C GLU A 39 -5.19 -3.85 10.47
N MET A 40 -5.71 -4.06 9.27
CA MET A 40 -4.91 -4.10 8.04
C MET A 40 -4.19 -2.77 7.81
N ALA A 41 -4.86 -1.65 8.03
CA ALA A 41 -4.26 -0.33 7.87
C ALA A 41 -3.08 -0.11 8.83
N HIS A 42 -3.23 -0.49 10.10
CA HIS A 42 -2.13 -0.39 11.08
C HIS A 42 -0.93 -1.24 10.66
N ARG A 43 -1.17 -2.47 10.19
CA ARG A 43 -0.11 -3.36 9.69
C ARG A 43 0.60 -2.76 8.47
N LEU A 44 -0.16 -2.26 7.50
CA LEU A 44 0.38 -1.59 6.30
C LEU A 44 1.24 -0.39 6.68
N CYS A 45 0.79 0.46 7.61
CA CYS A 45 1.56 1.59 8.08
C CYS A 45 2.88 1.16 8.75
N ALA A 46 2.85 0.14 9.61
CA ALA A 46 4.05 -0.38 10.27
C ALA A 46 5.05 -0.98 9.26
N ASP A 47 4.57 -1.74 8.27
CA ASP A 47 5.41 -2.32 7.23
C ASP A 47 6.03 -1.25 6.32
N LEU A 48 5.25 -0.21 5.98
CA LEU A 48 5.73 0.94 5.20
C LEU A 48 6.80 1.73 5.97
N GLU A 49 6.58 2.01 7.26
CA GLU A 49 7.54 2.70 8.11
C GLU A 49 8.85 1.92 8.20
N ARG A 50 8.77 0.60 8.40
CA ARG A 50 9.93 -0.29 8.40
C ARG A 50 10.65 -0.26 7.06
N PHE A 51 9.93 -0.38 5.95
CA PHE A 51 10.52 -0.35 4.61
C PHE A 51 11.25 0.96 4.35
N LEU A 52 10.63 2.10 4.63
CA LEU A 52 11.21 3.43 4.43
C LEU A 52 12.47 3.63 5.28
N THR A 53 12.42 3.24 6.55
CA THR A 53 13.55 3.33 7.46
C THR A 53 14.72 2.43 7.01
N GLN A 54 14.43 1.19 6.58
CA GLN A 54 15.46 0.26 6.10
C GLN A 54 16.02 0.66 4.72
N ALA A 55 15.20 1.21 3.83
CA ALA A 55 15.64 1.72 2.53
C ALA A 55 16.63 2.89 2.70
N GLN A 56 16.37 3.81 3.64
CA GLN A 56 17.29 4.90 3.95
C GLN A 56 18.65 4.42 4.44
N HIS A 57 18.71 3.33 5.22
CA HIS A 57 19.97 2.76 5.67
C HIS A 57 20.77 2.08 4.56
N LYS A 58 20.12 1.42 3.59
CA LYS A 58 20.81 0.80 2.45
C LYS A 58 21.43 1.82 1.50
N THR A 59 20.75 2.94 1.23
CA THR A 59 21.30 4.01 0.37
C THR A 59 22.50 4.69 1.01
N ARG A 60 22.54 4.77 2.35
CA ARG A 60 23.64 5.43 3.09
C ARG A 60 24.89 4.55 3.24
N ALA A 61 24.75 3.23 3.22
CA ALA A 61 25.87 2.29 3.25
C ALA A 61 26.53 2.04 1.88
N ALA A 62 25.90 2.48 0.79
CA ALA A 62 26.40 2.35 -0.58
C ALA A 62 27.14 3.61 -1.10
N ARG A 63 27.54 4.51 -0.20
CA ARG A 63 28.18 5.80 -0.52
C ARG A 63 29.58 5.90 0.07
#